data_AF-A0A086MIZ2-F1
#
_entry.id   AF-A0A086MIZ2-F1
#
_cell.length_a   1.000
_cell.length_b   1.000
_cell.length_c   1.000
_cell.angle_alpha   90.00
_cell.angle_beta   90.00
_cell.angle_gamma   90.00
#
_symmetry.space_group_name_H-M   'P 1'
#
loop_
_entity.id
_entity.type
_entity.pdbx_description
1 polymer ?
#
loop_
_entity_poly.entity_id
_entity_poly.type
_entity_poly.pdbx_seq_one_letter_code
_entity_poly.pdbx_strand_id
1 'polypeptide(L)'
;MDDQRKELRKLIAQLRPVQGVRSTTREYRNLDEQNDARTVLEAAGLQFTSLRHRGEGRDPPDCEVEIDGVRCGIELTEFVHRRTLEKSIKAHKADSRNRYYHEWTREEFLKQLREEIAKKDQPRDLKDGPWQRYFLIFWTGEMHLGIEELTDFLDGVVFECELITDVLMGLDYHPGRGYPAIRIPVVRKLAVIR
;
A
#
# COMPACT_ATOMS: atom_id res chain seq x y z
N MET A 1 -20.71 20.50 7.22
CA MET A 1 -20.02 19.30 6.70
C MET A 1 -18.55 19.28 7.07
N ASP A 2 -17.81 20.38 6.92
CA ASP A 2 -16.35 20.41 7.20
C ASP A 2 -16.00 20.21 8.69
N ASP A 3 -16.83 20.74 9.59
CA ASP A 3 -16.59 20.67 11.04
C ASP A 3 -16.78 19.26 11.62
N GLN A 4 -17.77 18.51 11.12
CA GLN A 4 -18.00 17.11 11.51
C GLN A 4 -16.88 16.17 11.03
N ARG A 5 -16.30 16.46 9.84
CA ARG A 5 -15.16 15.72 9.30
C ARG A 5 -13.90 15.97 10.17
N LYS A 6 -13.75 17.19 10.67
CA LYS A 6 -12.67 17.59 11.58
C LYS A 6 -12.78 16.92 12.96
N GLU A 7 -14.01 16.80 13.47
CA GLU A 7 -14.28 16.15 14.76
C GLU A 7 -14.09 14.63 14.69
N LEU A 8 -14.52 13.98 13.60
CA LEU A 8 -14.26 12.56 13.35
C LEU A 8 -12.76 12.25 13.24
N ARG A 9 -11.99 13.10 12.56
CA ARG A 9 -10.51 12.96 12.47
C ARG A 9 -9.84 13.02 13.85
N LYS A 10 -10.33 13.85 14.77
CA LYS A 10 -9.84 13.91 16.16
C LYS A 10 -10.13 12.63 16.94
N LEU A 11 -11.29 12.01 16.75
CA LEU A 11 -11.65 10.77 17.44
C LEU A 11 -10.83 9.57 16.94
N ILE A 12 -10.60 9.47 15.63
CA ILE A 12 -9.71 8.43 15.04
C ILE A 12 -8.29 8.56 15.62
N ALA A 13 -7.81 9.78 15.84
CA ALA A 13 -6.50 10.05 16.45
C ALA A 13 -6.33 9.51 17.86
N GLN A 14 -7.43 9.34 18.61
CA GLN A 14 -7.41 8.83 19.98
C GLN A 14 -7.30 7.30 20.03
N LEU A 15 -7.72 6.59 18.98
CA LEU A 15 -7.83 5.13 18.97
C LEU A 15 -6.56 4.37 18.53
N ARG A 16 -5.57 5.03 17.89
CA ARG A 16 -4.35 4.37 17.42
C ARG A 16 -3.10 4.82 18.19
N PRO A 17 -2.48 3.96 19.01
CA PRO A 17 -1.30 4.34 19.81
C PRO A 17 -0.04 4.59 18.98
N VAL A 18 0.09 3.98 17.79
CA VAL A 18 1.23 4.19 16.87
C VAL A 18 0.74 4.11 15.42
N GLN A 19 1.06 5.11 14.59
CA GLN A 19 0.82 5.08 13.13
C GLN A 19 1.91 4.30 12.41
N GLY A 20 1.54 3.48 11.42
CA GLY A 20 2.44 3.02 10.36
C GLY A 20 3.70 2.26 10.80
N VAL A 21 3.76 1.72 12.03
CA VAL A 21 4.90 0.91 12.45
C VAL A 21 4.58 -0.54 12.19
N ARG A 22 4.93 -1.02 10.99
CA ARG A 22 5.13 -2.44 10.76
C ARG A 22 6.56 -2.79 11.16
N SER A 23 6.69 -3.63 12.19
CA SER A 23 8.00 -4.15 12.62
C SER A 23 8.66 -4.89 11.45
N THR A 24 9.92 -4.55 11.16
CA THR A 24 10.74 -5.22 10.13
C THR A 24 11.28 -6.58 10.58
N THR A 25 11.07 -6.93 11.85
CA THR A 25 11.57 -8.17 12.49
C THR A 25 10.42 -9.00 13.03
N ARG A 26 9.35 -9.17 12.25
CA ARG A 26 8.23 -10.04 12.65
C ARG A 26 8.62 -11.49 12.45
N GLU A 27 8.46 -12.28 13.49
CA GLU A 27 8.56 -13.74 13.46
C GLU A 27 7.65 -14.37 12.39
N TYR A 28 6.59 -13.65 11.99
CA TYR A 28 5.57 -14.09 11.03
C TYR A 28 5.41 -13.17 9.81
N ARG A 29 6.46 -12.45 9.40
CA ARG A 29 6.41 -11.50 8.27
C ARG A 29 5.75 -12.10 7.01
N ASN A 30 6.11 -13.32 6.66
CA ASN A 30 5.58 -14.02 5.50
C ASN A 30 4.05 -14.21 5.56
N LEU A 31 3.52 -14.52 6.75
CA LEU A 31 2.08 -14.68 6.97
C LEU A 31 1.37 -13.33 6.92
N ASP A 32 1.98 -12.28 7.46
CA ASP A 32 1.42 -10.94 7.41
C ASP A 32 1.31 -10.44 5.96
N GLU A 33 2.40 -10.53 5.20
CA GLU A 33 2.43 -10.13 3.79
C GLU A 33 1.39 -10.91 2.96
N GLN A 34 1.27 -12.22 3.18
CA GLN A 34 0.23 -13.03 2.54
C GLN A 34 -1.20 -12.59 2.95
N ASN A 35 -1.42 -12.30 4.23
CA ASN A 35 -2.72 -11.84 4.74
C ASN A 35 -3.09 -10.45 4.24
N ASP A 36 -2.12 -9.56 4.08
CA ASP A 36 -2.32 -8.23 3.52
C ASP A 36 -2.70 -8.31 2.05
N ALA A 37 -1.95 -9.10 1.26
CA ALA A 37 -2.30 -9.35 -0.13
C ALA A 37 -3.72 -9.91 -0.25
N ARG A 38 -4.06 -10.91 0.58
CA ARG A 38 -5.40 -11.50 0.64
C ARG A 38 -6.47 -10.43 0.88
N THR A 39 -6.31 -9.67 1.96
CA THR A 39 -7.27 -8.64 2.39
C THR A 39 -7.49 -7.61 1.29
N VAL A 40 -6.41 -7.13 0.66
CA VAL A 40 -6.51 -6.09 -0.38
C VAL A 40 -7.14 -6.63 -1.66
N LEU A 41 -6.78 -7.86 -2.09
CA LEU A 41 -7.38 -8.48 -3.27
C LEU A 41 -8.89 -8.72 -3.07
N GLU A 42 -9.29 -9.25 -1.91
CA GLU A 42 -10.70 -9.47 -1.55
C GLU A 42 -11.47 -8.14 -1.52
N ALA A 43 -10.91 -7.11 -0.87
CA ALA A 43 -11.52 -5.79 -0.79
C ALA A 43 -11.62 -5.10 -2.17
N ALA A 44 -10.70 -5.39 -3.09
CA ALA A 44 -10.74 -4.92 -4.47
C ALA A 44 -11.70 -5.72 -5.37
N GLY A 45 -12.40 -6.71 -4.81
CA GLY A 45 -13.36 -7.57 -5.51
C GLY A 45 -12.73 -8.56 -6.48
N LEU A 46 -11.43 -8.85 -6.33
CA LEU A 46 -10.71 -9.77 -7.21
C LEU A 46 -10.93 -11.22 -6.75
N GLN A 47 -11.24 -12.09 -7.71
CA GLN A 47 -11.27 -13.54 -7.49
C GLN A 47 -9.86 -14.10 -7.74
N PHE A 48 -9.38 -14.93 -6.83
CA PHE A 48 -8.03 -15.48 -6.93
C PHE A 48 -7.92 -16.85 -6.27
N THR A 49 -6.91 -17.61 -6.70
CA THR A 49 -6.56 -18.91 -6.14
C THR A 49 -5.06 -18.97 -5.85
N SER A 50 -4.65 -19.97 -5.08
CA SER A 50 -3.23 -20.31 -4.88
C SER A 50 -2.33 -19.19 -4.32
N LEU A 51 -2.90 -18.17 -3.65
CA LEU A 51 -2.14 -17.09 -3.02
C LEU A 51 -1.18 -17.64 -1.96
N ARG A 52 0.12 -17.37 -2.12
CA ARG A 52 1.16 -17.77 -1.17
C ARG A 52 2.32 -16.78 -1.15
N HIS A 53 2.93 -16.64 0.03
CA HIS A 53 4.22 -15.99 0.18
C HIS A 53 5.32 -16.83 -0.50
N ARG A 54 6.35 -16.19 -1.09
CA ARG A 54 7.40 -16.90 -1.84
C ARG A 54 8.56 -17.39 -0.97
N GLY A 55 8.73 -16.83 0.22
CA GLY A 55 9.73 -17.25 1.20
C GLY A 55 11.03 -16.45 1.10
N GLU A 56 11.87 -16.56 2.13
CA GLU A 56 13.09 -15.75 2.23
C GLU A 56 14.02 -15.93 1.03
N GLY A 57 14.58 -14.82 0.54
CA GLY A 57 15.54 -14.80 -0.57
C GLY A 57 14.92 -14.98 -1.95
N ARG A 58 13.59 -15.07 -2.04
CA ARG A 58 12.89 -15.15 -3.33
C ARG A 58 12.30 -13.82 -3.78
N ASP A 59 12.29 -12.78 -2.96
CA ASP A 59 11.76 -11.46 -3.30
C ASP A 59 12.73 -10.68 -4.23
N PRO A 60 12.21 -9.81 -5.12
CA PRO A 60 10.81 -9.61 -5.50
C PRO A 60 10.30 -10.61 -6.56
N PRO A 61 8.98 -10.90 -6.64
CA PRO A 61 7.89 -10.41 -5.76
C PRO A 61 7.78 -11.14 -4.41
N ASP A 62 7.16 -10.52 -3.40
CA ASP A 62 6.93 -11.10 -2.07
C ASP A 62 5.94 -12.28 -2.09
N CYS A 63 4.87 -12.14 -2.88
CA CYS A 63 3.82 -13.15 -3.03
C CYS A 63 3.63 -13.55 -4.49
N GLU A 64 3.06 -14.74 -4.69
CA GLU A 64 2.49 -15.15 -5.97
C GLU A 64 1.04 -15.60 -5.80
N VAL A 65 0.26 -15.37 -6.85
CA VAL A 65 -1.18 -15.66 -6.87
C VAL A 65 -1.60 -16.03 -8.29
N GLU A 66 -2.72 -16.75 -8.41
CA GLU A 66 -3.39 -16.95 -9.69
C GLU A 66 -4.68 -16.12 -9.75
N ILE A 67 -4.81 -15.30 -10.77
CA ILE A 67 -5.98 -14.43 -11.02
C ILE A 67 -6.37 -14.63 -12.48
N ASP A 68 -7.65 -14.94 -12.73
CA ASP A 68 -8.17 -15.22 -14.08
C ASP A 68 -7.37 -16.32 -14.82
N GLY A 69 -6.89 -17.33 -14.08
CA GLY A 69 -6.06 -18.42 -14.61
C GLY A 69 -4.61 -18.02 -14.95
N VAL A 70 -4.21 -16.80 -14.60
CA VAL A 70 -2.88 -16.24 -14.89
C VAL A 70 -2.05 -16.15 -13.62
N ARG A 71 -0.79 -16.64 -13.70
CA ARG A 71 0.19 -16.49 -12.62
C ARG A 71 0.67 -15.05 -12.52
N CYS A 72 0.45 -14.44 -11.35
CA CYS A 72 0.75 -13.05 -11.06
C CYS A 72 1.80 -12.96 -9.93
N GLY A 73 2.70 -11.98 -10.04
CA GLY A 73 3.56 -11.56 -8.93
C GLY A 73 2.90 -10.45 -8.13
N ILE A 74 3.07 -10.44 -6.80
CA ILE A 74 2.61 -9.37 -5.92
C ILE A 74 3.80 -8.83 -5.13
N GLU A 75 4.10 -7.56 -5.32
CA GLU A 75 4.97 -6.78 -4.46
C GLU A 75 4.12 -6.04 -3.42
N LEU A 76 4.45 -6.20 -2.15
CA LEU A 76 3.81 -5.50 -1.03
C LEU A 76 4.72 -4.39 -0.52
N THR A 77 4.14 -3.23 -0.21
CA THR A 77 4.91 -2.17 0.42
C THR A 77 4.04 -1.27 1.29
N GLU A 78 4.64 -0.67 2.30
CA GLU A 78 3.96 0.25 3.20
C GLU A 78 4.03 1.68 2.65
N PHE A 79 2.88 2.33 2.50
CA PHE A 79 2.80 3.74 2.11
C PHE A 79 2.63 4.61 3.36
N VAL A 80 3.72 5.22 3.80
CA VAL A 80 3.79 6.01 5.05
C VAL A 80 4.64 7.26 4.87
N HIS A 81 4.32 8.32 5.60
CA HIS A 81 5.16 9.51 5.65
C HIS A 81 6.36 9.25 6.57
N ARG A 82 7.50 8.85 5.99
CA ARG A 82 8.69 8.36 6.73
C ARG A 82 9.12 9.28 7.88
N ARG A 83 9.13 10.59 7.67
CA ARG A 83 9.56 11.55 8.70
C ARG A 83 8.61 11.56 9.90
N THR A 84 7.31 11.39 9.68
CA THR A 84 6.33 11.29 10.76
C THR A 84 6.45 9.95 11.47
N LEU A 85 6.61 8.86 10.70
CA LEU A 85 6.83 7.53 11.25
C LEU A 85 8.04 7.48 12.18
N GLU A 86 9.19 8.03 11.75
CA GLU A 86 10.40 8.10 12.57
C GLU A 86 10.19 8.87 13.87
N LYS A 87 9.43 9.98 13.84
CA LYS A 87 9.09 10.74 15.05
C LYS A 87 8.20 9.93 15.98
N SER A 88 7.19 9.24 15.44
CA SER A 88 6.30 8.35 16.21
C SER A 88 7.07 7.20 16.86
N ILE A 89 7.98 6.54 16.14
CA ILE A 89 8.85 5.49 16.71
C ILE A 89 9.71 6.05 17.85
N LYS A 90 10.31 7.24 17.67
CA LYS A 90 11.15 7.87 18.70
C LYS A 90 10.35 8.23 19.96
N ALA A 91 9.16 8.79 19.80
CA ALA A 91 8.29 9.10 20.94
C ALA A 91 7.81 7.86 21.68
N HIS A 92 7.42 6.81 20.96
CA HIS A 92 7.03 5.54 21.58
C HIS A 92 8.17 4.92 22.39
N LYS A 93 9.40 4.92 21.84
CA LYS A 93 10.60 4.43 22.57
C LYS A 93 10.92 5.25 23.82
N ALA A 94 10.49 6.50 23.87
CA ALA A 94 10.68 7.39 25.01
C ALA A 94 9.50 7.37 26.02
N ASP A 95 8.57 6.42 25.88
CA ASP A 95 7.30 6.35 26.66
C ASP A 95 6.50 7.67 26.65
N SER A 96 6.61 8.41 25.54
CA SER A 96 5.92 9.67 25.37
C SER A 96 4.48 9.43 24.92
N ARG A 97 3.54 10.19 25.48
CA ARG A 97 2.15 10.24 25.00
C ARG A 97 1.97 11.05 23.70
N ASN A 98 3.03 11.66 23.18
CA ASN A 98 2.98 12.45 21.96
C ASN A 98 2.72 11.56 20.74
N ARG A 99 1.66 11.87 19.99
CA ARG A 99 1.33 11.21 18.72
C ARG A 99 1.65 12.16 17.58
N TYR A 100 2.41 11.69 16.59
CA TYR A 100 2.69 12.44 15.37
C TYR A 100 1.88 11.84 14.23
N TYR A 101 1.32 12.72 13.41
CA TYR A 101 0.59 12.38 12.21
C TYR A 101 0.98 13.33 11.07
N HIS A 102 0.80 12.87 9.83
CA HIS A 102 0.98 13.71 8.65
C HIS A 102 -0.38 14.03 8.05
N GLU A 103 -0.63 15.31 7.82
CA GLU A 103 -1.76 15.76 7.01
C GLU A 103 -1.28 15.85 5.56
N TRP A 104 -1.80 14.97 4.72
CA TRP A 104 -1.38 14.87 3.34
C TRP A 104 -2.05 15.96 2.49
N THR A 105 -1.25 16.64 1.69
CA THR A 105 -1.76 17.34 0.52
C THR A 105 -1.80 16.40 -0.68
N ARG A 106 -2.66 16.70 -1.66
CA ARG A 106 -2.72 15.96 -2.93
C ARG A 106 -1.35 15.91 -3.62
N GLU A 107 -0.63 17.03 -3.64
CA GLU A 107 0.67 17.12 -4.29
C GLU A 107 1.73 16.22 -3.63
N GLU A 108 1.84 16.27 -2.29
CA GLU A 108 2.77 15.43 -1.54
C GLU A 108 2.46 13.94 -1.71
N PHE A 109 1.17 13.58 -1.63
CA PHE A 109 0.71 12.21 -1.84
C PHE A 109 1.11 11.70 -3.22
N LEU A 110 0.74 12.45 -4.27
CA LEU A 110 1.02 12.04 -5.66
C LEU A 110 2.51 11.99 -5.96
N LYS A 111 3.30 12.91 -5.39
CA LYS A 111 4.75 12.90 -5.52
C LYS A 111 5.35 11.63 -4.92
N GLN A 112 5.01 11.32 -3.66
CA GLN A 112 5.55 10.13 -3.00
C GLN A 112 5.06 8.84 -3.67
N LEU A 113 3.78 8.79 -4.07
CA LEU A 113 3.22 7.62 -4.77
C LEU A 113 3.94 7.38 -6.10
N ARG A 114 4.21 8.43 -6.87
CA ARG A 114 4.98 8.32 -8.12
C ARG A 114 6.39 7.79 -7.89
N GLU A 115 7.08 8.29 -6.86
CA GLU A 115 8.44 7.88 -6.53
C GLU A 115 8.50 6.40 -6.13
N GLU A 116 7.55 5.93 -5.30
CA GLU A 116 7.50 4.52 -4.88
C GLU A 116 7.08 3.59 -6.02
N ILE A 117 6.09 3.97 -6.85
CA ILE A 117 5.73 3.19 -8.05
C ILE A 117 6.93 3.07 -8.99
N ALA A 118 7.58 4.18 -9.35
CA ALA A 118 8.71 4.17 -10.27
C ALA A 118 9.87 3.30 -9.77
N LYS A 119 10.13 3.33 -8.45
CA LYS A 119 11.14 2.49 -7.83
C LYS A 119 10.80 0.99 -7.92
N LYS A 120 9.53 0.63 -7.72
CA LYS A 120 9.07 -0.77 -7.73
C LYS A 120 8.85 -1.30 -9.14
N ASP A 121 8.61 -0.43 -10.12
CA ASP A 121 8.45 -0.79 -11.52
C ASP A 121 9.77 -1.22 -12.19
N GLN A 122 10.91 -0.87 -11.59
CA GLN A 122 12.24 -1.20 -12.09
C GLN A 122 13.07 -1.98 -11.04
N PRO A 123 12.65 -3.19 -10.64
CA PRO A 123 13.38 -3.98 -9.67
C PRO A 123 14.74 -4.38 -10.23
N ARG A 124 15.79 -4.32 -9.39
CA ARG A 124 17.16 -4.67 -9.81
C ARG A 124 17.33 -6.15 -10.17
N ASP A 125 16.56 -7.03 -9.55
CA ASP A 125 16.72 -8.49 -9.64
C ASP A 125 15.37 -9.18 -9.46
N LEU A 126 14.56 -9.17 -10.53
CA LEU A 126 13.25 -9.80 -10.54
C LEU A 126 13.39 -11.33 -10.55
N LYS A 127 12.88 -11.99 -9.51
CA LYS A 127 13.01 -13.44 -9.36
C LYS A 127 11.87 -14.20 -10.04
N ASP A 128 12.21 -15.37 -10.59
CA ASP A 128 11.30 -16.36 -11.19
C ASP A 128 10.33 -15.79 -12.26
N GLY A 129 10.73 -14.70 -12.90
CA GLY A 129 10.02 -14.12 -14.04
C GLY A 129 10.19 -14.92 -15.33
N PRO A 130 9.48 -14.55 -16.41
CA PRO A 130 8.58 -13.40 -16.51
C PRO A 130 7.21 -13.63 -15.85
N TRP A 131 6.69 -12.60 -15.21
CA TRP A 131 5.33 -12.58 -14.65
C TRP A 131 4.37 -12.02 -15.69
N GLN A 132 3.23 -12.68 -15.91
CA GLN A 132 2.24 -12.23 -16.91
C GLN A 132 1.49 -10.98 -16.42
N ARG A 133 1.25 -10.89 -15.11
CA ARG A 133 0.76 -9.70 -14.41
C ARG A 133 1.61 -9.46 -13.17
N TYR A 134 1.79 -8.19 -12.84
CA TYR A 134 2.58 -7.79 -11.69
C TYR A 134 1.82 -6.72 -10.90
N PHE A 135 1.39 -7.09 -9.71
CA PHE A 135 0.65 -6.23 -8.80
C PHE A 135 1.64 -5.53 -7.87
N LEU A 136 1.48 -4.22 -7.73
CA LEU A 136 2.03 -3.48 -6.61
C LEU A 136 0.90 -3.16 -5.64
N ILE A 137 0.99 -3.70 -4.42
CA ILE A 137 0.03 -3.46 -3.36
C ILE A 137 0.69 -2.54 -2.33
N PHE A 138 0.13 -1.33 -2.21
CA PHE A 138 0.38 -0.46 -1.09
C PHE A 138 -0.55 -0.81 0.06
N TRP A 139 -0.03 -0.81 1.28
CA TRP A 139 -0.84 -0.76 2.48
C TRP A 139 -0.52 0.50 3.27
N THR A 140 -1.53 1.17 3.81
CA THR A 140 -1.32 2.38 4.61
C THR A 140 -2.15 2.39 5.88
N GLY A 141 -1.51 2.83 6.98
CA GLY A 141 -2.16 3.17 8.23
C GLY A 141 -2.15 4.66 8.55
N GLU A 142 -1.94 5.50 7.54
CA GLU A 142 -1.97 6.96 7.63
C GLU A 142 -3.40 7.44 7.92
N MET A 143 -3.63 7.98 9.11
CA MET A 143 -4.99 8.32 9.59
C MET A 143 -5.72 9.36 8.74
N HIS A 144 -5.00 10.20 8.00
CA HIS A 144 -5.58 11.26 7.16
C HIS A 144 -5.77 10.83 5.71
N LEU A 145 -5.44 9.59 5.35
CA LEU A 145 -5.72 8.99 4.06
C LEU A 145 -6.91 8.03 4.19
N GLY A 146 -8.13 8.56 4.08
CA GLY A 146 -9.36 7.79 3.93
C GLY A 146 -9.67 7.47 2.47
N ILE A 147 -10.74 6.70 2.21
CA ILE A 147 -11.14 6.38 0.84
C ILE A 147 -11.56 7.64 0.09
N GLU A 148 -12.22 8.57 0.77
CA GLU A 148 -12.66 9.82 0.17
C GLU A 148 -11.46 10.69 -0.22
N GLU A 149 -10.45 10.83 0.64
CA GLU A 149 -9.22 11.56 0.32
C GLU A 149 -8.44 10.88 -0.81
N LEU A 150 -8.30 9.56 -0.79
CA LEU A 150 -7.59 8.84 -1.85
C LEU A 150 -8.30 8.98 -3.21
N THR A 151 -9.63 8.91 -3.22
CA THR A 151 -10.43 9.07 -4.44
C THR A 151 -10.25 10.48 -5.02
N ASP A 152 -10.32 11.51 -4.18
CA ASP A 152 -10.10 12.91 -4.58
C ASP A 152 -8.66 13.15 -5.08
N PHE A 153 -7.66 12.60 -4.38
CA PHE A 153 -6.27 12.78 -4.75
C PHE A 153 -5.91 12.08 -6.06
N LEU A 154 -6.51 10.92 -6.33
CA LEU A 154 -6.29 10.13 -7.54
C LEU A 154 -7.15 10.57 -8.73
N ASP A 155 -8.11 11.49 -8.54
CA ASP A 155 -8.95 11.96 -9.63
C ASP A 155 -8.12 12.54 -10.78
N GLY A 156 -8.41 12.07 -12.00
CA GLY A 156 -7.69 12.42 -13.22
C GLY A 156 -6.22 11.97 -13.30
N VAL A 157 -5.75 11.12 -12.39
CA VAL A 157 -4.35 10.64 -12.37
C VAL A 157 -4.24 9.23 -12.97
N VAL A 158 -3.28 9.05 -13.86
CA VAL A 158 -2.87 7.75 -14.40
C VAL A 158 -1.35 7.65 -14.36
N PHE A 159 -0.81 6.52 -13.93
CA PHE A 159 0.63 6.26 -13.93
C PHE A 159 1.03 5.33 -15.09
N GLU A 160 2.17 5.59 -15.69
CA GLU A 160 2.71 4.74 -16.74
C GLU A 160 3.75 3.78 -16.16
N CYS A 161 3.60 2.48 -16.43
CA CYS A 161 4.45 1.41 -15.89
C CYS A 161 4.94 0.46 -16.99
N GLU A 162 6.12 -0.14 -16.79
CA GLU A 162 6.73 -1.13 -17.69
C GLU A 162 6.62 -2.55 -17.17
N LEU A 163 6.69 -2.77 -15.85
CA LEU A 163 6.55 -4.08 -15.22
C LEU A 163 5.17 -4.20 -14.56
N ILE A 164 4.78 -3.19 -13.79
CA ILE A 164 3.55 -3.19 -13.00
C ILE A 164 2.35 -3.12 -13.95
N THR A 165 1.40 -4.03 -13.76
CA THR A 165 0.14 -4.08 -14.50
C THR A 165 -1.03 -3.57 -13.69
N ASP A 166 -0.94 -3.69 -12.37
CA ASP A 166 -2.03 -3.40 -11.45
C ASP A 166 -1.45 -2.75 -10.18
N VAL A 167 -2.08 -1.67 -9.72
CA VAL A 167 -1.73 -1.04 -8.45
C VAL A 167 -2.96 -0.95 -7.57
N LEU A 168 -2.84 -1.44 -6.34
CA LEU A 168 -3.89 -1.37 -5.31
C LEU A 168 -3.35 -0.66 -4.08
N MET A 169 -4.20 0.08 -3.39
CA MET A 169 -3.91 0.62 -2.06
C MET A 169 -4.96 0.15 -1.07
N GLY A 170 -4.53 -0.66 -0.10
CA GLY A 170 -5.34 -1.09 1.04
C GLY A 170 -5.23 -0.14 2.22
N LEU A 171 -6.35 0.11 2.88
CA LEU A 171 -6.38 0.85 4.14
C LEU A 171 -6.39 -0.11 5.33
N ASP A 172 -5.60 0.22 6.35
CA ASP A 172 -5.55 -0.53 7.61
C ASP A 172 -6.84 -0.48 8.43
N TYR A 173 -7.69 0.52 8.18
CA TYR A 173 -9.06 0.59 8.65
C TYR A 173 -9.72 1.87 8.15
N HIS A 174 -11.00 1.75 7.81
CA HIS A 174 -11.89 2.85 7.47
C HIS A 174 -13.18 2.74 8.29
N PRO A 175 -13.60 3.81 8.98
CA PRO A 175 -14.86 3.81 9.72
C PRO A 175 -16.03 3.35 8.85
N GLY A 176 -16.79 2.37 9.34
CA GLY A 176 -17.97 1.82 8.66
C GLY A 176 -17.70 0.94 7.43
N ARG A 177 -16.43 0.74 7.03
CA ARG A 177 -16.07 -0.04 5.83
C ARG A 177 -15.00 -1.12 6.05
N GLY A 178 -14.47 -1.25 7.26
CA GLY A 178 -13.45 -2.27 7.56
C GLY A 178 -12.12 -1.93 6.90
N TYR A 179 -11.61 -2.80 6.02
CA TYR A 179 -10.30 -2.68 5.35
C TYR A 179 -10.49 -2.47 3.84
N PRO A 180 -11.02 -1.31 3.40
CA PRO A 180 -11.28 -1.11 1.99
C PRO A 180 -9.98 -0.99 1.18
N ALA A 181 -10.08 -1.28 -0.11
CA ALA A 181 -9.01 -1.09 -1.07
C ALA A 181 -9.48 -0.22 -2.24
N ILE A 182 -8.56 0.57 -2.80
CA ILE A 182 -8.79 1.36 -4.01
C ILE A 182 -7.80 0.95 -5.10
N ARG A 183 -8.27 0.95 -6.35
CA ARG A 183 -7.42 0.76 -7.53
C ARG A 183 -6.75 2.08 -7.89
N ILE A 184 -5.44 2.07 -8.09
CA ILE A 184 -4.70 3.20 -8.62
C ILE A 184 -4.57 3.01 -10.14
N PRO A 185 -5.07 3.94 -10.95
CA PRO A 185 -5.04 3.77 -12.41
C PRO A 185 -3.61 3.73 -12.94
N VAL A 186 -3.29 2.65 -13.66
CA VAL A 186 -2.01 2.50 -14.36
C VAL A 186 -2.23 2.07 -15.81
N VAL A 187 -1.31 2.45 -16.68
CA VAL A 187 -1.25 2.02 -18.08
C VAL A 187 0.13 1.46 -18.39
N ARG A 188 0.15 0.44 -19.25
CA ARG A 188 1.39 -0.17 -19.71
C ARG A 188 2.04 0.71 -20.76
N LYS A 189 3.32 1.05 -20.56
CA LYS A 189 4.16 1.51 -21.65
C LYS A 189 4.34 0.34 -22.61
N LEU A 190 3.78 0.45 -23.80
CA LEU A 190 4.17 -0.44 -24.89
C LEU A 190 5.63 -0.12 -25.19
N ALA A 191 6.50 -1.13 -25.07
CA ALA A 191 7.88 -0.98 -25.50
C ALA A 191 7.87 -0.57 -26.97
N VAL A 192 8.35 0.64 -27.26
CA VAL A 192 8.68 1.01 -28.63
C VAL A 192 9.87 0.13 -29.00
N ILE A 193 9.62 -0.90 -29.79
CA ILE A 193 10.67 -1.72 -30.39
C ILE A 193 11.58 -0.75 -31.15
N ARG A 194 12.79 -0.53 -30.64
CA ARG A 194 13.85 0.21 -31.33
C ARG A 194 14.81 -0.79 -31.95
#